data_AF-A0A7Y3IBV6-F1
#
_entry.id   AF-A0A7Y3IBV6-F1
#
_cell.length_a   1.000
_cell.length_b   1.000
_cell.length_c   1.000
_cell.angle_alpha   90.00
_cell.angle_beta   90.00
_cell.angle_gamma   90.00
#
_symmetry.space_group_name_H-M   'P 1'
#
loop_
_entity.id
_entity.type
_entity.pdbx_description
1 polymer ?
#
loop_
_entity_poly.entity_id
_entity_poly.type
_entity_poly.pdbx_seq_one_letter_code
_entity_poly.pdbx_strand_id
1 'polypeptide(L)'
;SHPDACRREVAAALLGRVDRMGAWEAVAPLARSADGDTRTAAILALGHIDAPESQATLEEALANGDVSARQAAAWALGRLEAPGSVPALAGALRGDADEGVRANAAWALGQTERSEGIGALADGLEGDGAAVVRINAAWALGQIENADAIPALTRALASDGDPLVRKAAAWALGQVAES
;
A
#
# COMPACT_ATOMS: atom_id res chain seq x y z
N SER A 1 9.28 30.39 5.70
CA SER A 1 9.46 29.87 7.07
C SER A 1 8.22 29.09 7.49
N HIS A 2 8.03 27.87 6.96
CA HIS A 2 6.83 27.04 7.17
C HIS A 2 7.07 25.51 7.29
N PRO A 3 8.18 24.90 6.81
CA PRO A 3 8.38 23.44 6.94
C PRO A 3 8.50 22.96 8.40
N ASP A 4 9.14 23.76 9.26
CA ASP A 4 9.38 23.41 10.65
C ASP A 4 8.14 23.53 11.54
N ALA A 5 7.16 24.34 11.14
CA ALA A 5 5.91 24.47 11.90
C ALA A 5 5.02 23.25 11.69
N CYS A 6 4.87 22.82 10.43
CA CYS A 6 4.09 21.63 10.10
C CYS A 6 4.70 20.34 10.67
N ARG A 7 6.03 20.18 10.59
CA ARG A 7 6.72 19.03 11.23
C ARG A 7 6.52 19.01 12.75
N ARG A 8 6.46 20.17 13.41
CA ARG A 8 6.18 20.25 14.85
C ARG A 8 4.71 19.97 15.18
N GLU A 9 3.76 20.38 14.36
CA GLU A 9 2.33 20.10 14.55
C GLU A 9 2.03 18.61 14.38
N VAL A 10 2.55 17.98 13.32
CA VAL A 10 2.45 16.53 13.11
C VAL A 10 3.14 15.76 14.24
N ALA A 11 4.34 16.19 14.66
CA ALA A 11 5.02 15.59 15.80
C ALA A 11 4.27 15.81 17.13
N ALA A 12 3.65 16.97 17.34
CA ALA A 12 2.87 17.27 18.54
C ALA A 12 1.58 16.44 18.62
N ALA A 13 0.90 16.24 17.49
CA ALA A 13 -0.26 15.34 17.40
C ALA A 13 0.11 13.88 17.74
N LEU A 14 1.30 13.43 17.30
CA LEU A 14 1.81 12.09 17.61
C LEU A 14 2.39 11.95 19.04
N LEU A 15 2.84 13.04 19.67
CA LEU A 15 3.53 13.01 20.97
C LEU A 15 2.69 13.51 22.17
N GLY A 16 1.55 14.18 21.96
CA GLY A 16 0.97 15.04 22.98
C GLY A 16 -0.49 14.78 23.34
N ARG A 17 -0.79 13.77 24.19
CA ARG A 17 -2.07 13.62 24.93
C ARG A 17 -3.37 13.84 24.14
N VAL A 18 -3.36 13.64 22.82
CA VAL A 18 -4.59 13.64 22.03
C VAL A 18 -5.01 12.19 21.85
N ASP A 19 -6.29 11.90 22.02
CA ASP A 19 -6.81 10.59 21.63
C ASP A 19 -6.73 10.45 20.09
N ARG A 20 -6.96 9.23 19.60
CA ARG A 20 -6.84 8.92 18.16
C ARG A 20 -7.69 9.85 17.28
N MET A 21 -8.86 10.25 17.78
CA MET A 21 -9.77 11.14 17.08
C MET A 21 -9.18 12.55 16.96
N GLY A 22 -8.75 13.17 18.06
CA GLY A 22 -8.19 14.52 17.97
C GLY A 22 -6.86 14.56 17.19
N ALA A 23 -6.07 13.48 17.21
CA ALA A 23 -4.88 13.37 16.36
C ALA A 23 -5.26 13.33 14.87
N TRP A 24 -6.32 12.59 14.52
CA TRP A 24 -6.87 12.57 13.16
C TRP A 24 -7.41 13.95 12.75
N GLU A 25 -8.22 14.60 13.58
CA GLU A 25 -8.81 15.92 13.29
C GLU A 25 -7.74 16.99 13.00
N ALA A 26 -6.60 16.92 13.69
CA ALA A 26 -5.49 17.83 13.47
C ALA A 26 -4.74 17.58 12.14
N VAL A 27 -4.59 16.33 11.74
CA VAL A 27 -3.73 15.94 10.60
C VAL A 27 -4.52 15.76 9.30
N ALA A 28 -5.76 15.27 9.35
CA ALA A 28 -6.55 14.94 8.17
C ALA A 28 -6.75 16.10 7.18
N PRO A 29 -6.98 17.36 7.62
CA PRO A 29 -7.07 18.49 6.69
C PRO A 29 -5.77 18.73 5.91
N LEU A 30 -4.61 18.44 6.51
CA LEU A 30 -3.30 18.67 5.90
C LEU A 30 -3.00 17.68 4.77
N ALA A 31 -3.69 16.54 4.71
CA ALA A 31 -3.61 15.60 3.58
C ALA A 31 -4.10 16.20 2.25
N ARG A 32 -4.78 17.36 2.29
CA ARG A 32 -5.19 18.14 1.11
C ARG A 32 -4.41 19.45 0.93
N SER A 33 -3.30 19.62 1.66
CA SER A 33 -2.48 20.83 1.56
C SER A 33 -1.99 21.06 0.13
N ALA A 34 -1.88 22.32 -0.28
CA ALA A 34 -1.25 22.69 -1.55
C ALA A 34 0.27 22.43 -1.53
N ASP A 35 0.90 22.52 -0.34
CA ASP A 35 2.30 22.18 -0.14
C ASP A 35 2.49 20.65 -0.16
N GLY A 36 3.24 20.16 -1.14
CA GLY A 36 3.41 18.72 -1.38
C GLY A 36 4.06 17.99 -0.22
N ASP A 37 5.09 18.58 0.40
CA ASP A 37 5.78 18.00 1.55
C ASP A 37 4.84 17.85 2.75
N THR A 38 4.06 18.90 3.06
CA THR A 38 3.03 18.89 4.10
C THR A 38 1.97 17.83 3.82
N ARG A 39 1.48 17.77 2.57
CA ARG A 39 0.48 16.79 2.14
C ARG A 39 0.98 15.37 2.35
N THR A 40 2.17 15.04 1.85
CA THR A 40 2.75 13.70 1.99
C THR A 40 3.04 13.37 3.46
N ALA A 41 3.57 14.31 4.25
CA ALA A 41 3.82 14.08 5.67
C ALA A 41 2.52 13.79 6.45
N ALA A 42 1.43 14.51 6.13
CA ALA A 42 0.12 14.28 6.73
C ALA A 42 -0.44 12.90 6.35
N ILE A 43 -0.36 12.50 5.08
CA ILE A 43 -0.78 11.18 4.61
C ILE A 43 -0.01 10.06 5.34
N LEU A 44 1.31 10.19 5.48
CA LEU A 44 2.12 9.21 6.21
C LEU A 44 1.75 9.16 7.70
N ALA A 45 1.47 10.32 8.31
CA ALA A 45 1.04 10.40 9.70
C ALA A 45 -0.33 9.75 9.92
N LEU A 46 -1.29 9.92 8.99
CA LEU A 46 -2.58 9.24 9.04
C LEU A 46 -2.43 7.71 9.03
N GLY A 47 -1.43 7.17 8.33
CA GLY A 47 -1.12 5.74 8.38
C GLY A 47 -0.61 5.24 9.74
N HIS A 48 -0.23 6.13 10.66
CA HIS A 48 0.10 5.79 12.05
C HIS A 48 -1.07 6.00 13.01
N ILE A 49 -2.11 6.69 12.54
CA ILE A 49 -3.31 6.97 13.31
C ILE A 49 -4.33 5.89 12.94
N ASP A 50 -4.41 4.87 13.79
CA ASP A 50 -5.40 3.78 13.69
C ASP A 50 -6.83 4.28 14.00
N ALA A 51 -7.36 5.11 13.10
CA ALA A 51 -8.71 5.64 13.12
C ALA A 51 -9.42 5.22 11.82
N PRO A 52 -10.67 4.73 11.87
CA PRO A 52 -11.43 4.38 10.67
C PRO A 52 -11.51 5.52 9.64
N GLU A 53 -11.52 6.77 10.11
CA GLU A 53 -11.55 7.97 9.29
C GLU A 53 -10.24 8.21 8.53
N SER A 54 -9.11 7.67 9.02
CA SER A 54 -7.84 7.65 8.29
C SER A 54 -8.00 6.86 6.99
N GLN A 55 -8.71 5.73 7.00
CA GLN A 55 -8.90 4.89 5.83
C GLN A 55 -9.52 5.68 4.66
N ALA A 56 -10.65 6.35 4.89
CA ALA A 56 -11.34 7.12 3.86
C ALA A 56 -10.48 8.29 3.32
N THR A 57 -9.72 8.95 4.21
CA THR A 57 -8.84 10.06 3.81
C THR A 57 -7.67 9.56 2.95
N LEU A 58 -7.12 8.40 3.29
CA LEU A 58 -6.04 7.77 2.53
C LEU A 58 -6.53 7.24 1.18
N GLU A 59 -7.73 6.66 1.11
CA GLU A 59 -8.34 6.24 -0.16
C GLU A 59 -8.58 7.42 -1.11
N GLU A 60 -9.04 8.56 -0.59
CA GLU A 60 -9.17 9.80 -1.38
C GLU A 60 -7.81 10.28 -1.91
N ALA A 61 -6.77 10.25 -1.06
CA ALA A 61 -5.41 10.63 -1.45
C ALA A 61 -4.82 9.66 -2.49
N LEU A 62 -5.12 8.37 -2.39
CA LEU A 62 -4.74 7.36 -3.37
C LEU A 62 -5.43 7.59 -4.72
N ALA A 63 -6.68 8.03 -4.74
CA ALA A 63 -7.42 8.25 -5.98
C ALA A 63 -7.05 9.58 -6.66
N ASN A 64 -6.87 10.66 -5.89
CA ASN A 64 -6.84 12.03 -6.43
C ASN A 64 -5.51 12.77 -6.18
N GLY A 65 -4.57 12.15 -5.47
CA GLY A 65 -3.28 12.75 -5.16
C GLY A 65 -2.35 12.90 -6.37
N ASP A 66 -1.33 13.73 -6.21
CA ASP A 66 -0.14 13.64 -7.05
C ASP A 66 0.62 12.34 -6.78
N VAL A 67 1.63 12.02 -7.60
CA VAL A 67 2.35 10.75 -7.51
C VAL A 67 2.87 10.49 -6.08
N SER A 68 3.47 11.49 -5.45
CA SER A 68 4.00 11.38 -4.08
C SER A 68 2.91 11.15 -3.04
N ALA A 69 1.76 11.81 -3.16
CA ALA A 69 0.62 11.58 -2.28
C ALA A 69 0.02 10.17 -2.48
N ARG A 70 -0.14 9.72 -3.72
CA ARG A 70 -0.69 8.37 -4.03
C ARG A 70 0.23 7.26 -3.52
N GLN A 71 1.54 7.40 -3.71
CA GLN A 71 2.53 6.44 -3.20
C GLN A 71 2.47 6.36 -1.67
N ALA A 72 2.43 7.52 -0.99
CA ALA A 72 2.33 7.60 0.46
C ALA A 72 1.02 7.02 0.97
N ALA A 73 -0.09 7.25 0.25
CA ALA A 73 -1.40 6.75 0.61
C ALA A 73 -1.49 5.23 0.50
N ALA A 74 -1.01 4.63 -0.60
CA ALA A 74 -0.96 3.18 -0.76
C ALA A 74 -0.14 2.51 0.37
N TRP A 75 1.02 3.10 0.71
CA TRP A 75 1.85 2.60 1.80
C TRP A 75 1.18 2.77 3.17
N ALA A 76 0.54 3.90 3.43
CA ALA A 76 -0.16 4.17 4.68
C ALA A 76 -1.37 3.23 4.87
N LEU A 77 -2.11 2.92 3.79
CA LEU A 77 -3.21 1.95 3.83
C LEU A 77 -2.72 0.53 4.15
N GLY A 78 -1.59 0.11 3.57
CA GLY A 78 -0.99 -1.20 3.90
C GLY A 78 -0.59 -1.29 5.37
N ARG A 79 -0.06 -0.21 5.93
CA ARG A 79 0.29 -0.12 7.36
C ARG A 79 -0.92 -0.20 8.29
N LEU A 80 -2.06 0.35 7.89
CA LEU A 80 -3.30 0.23 8.66
C LEU A 80 -3.89 -1.18 8.57
N GLU A 81 -3.40 -2.02 7.65
CA GLU A 81 -3.92 -3.37 7.37
C GLU A 81 -5.44 -3.36 7.11
N ALA A 82 -5.95 -2.23 6.61
CA ALA A 82 -7.38 -1.93 6.55
C ALA A 82 -8.08 -2.81 5.50
N PRO A 83 -8.92 -3.80 5.91
CA PRO A 83 -9.53 -4.74 4.95
C PRO A 83 -10.47 -4.05 3.98
N GLY A 84 -11.10 -2.95 4.41
CA GLY A 84 -11.99 -2.15 3.57
C GLY A 84 -11.30 -1.49 2.38
N SER A 85 -9.96 -1.37 2.39
CA SER A 85 -9.19 -0.73 1.33
C SER A 85 -8.74 -1.67 0.22
N VAL A 86 -9.03 -2.98 0.31
CA VAL A 86 -8.70 -3.95 -0.74
C VAL A 86 -9.19 -3.50 -2.12
N PRO A 87 -10.44 -3.02 -2.32
CA PRO A 87 -10.88 -2.55 -3.63
C PRO A 87 -10.08 -1.35 -4.15
N ALA A 88 -9.76 -0.38 -3.29
CA ALA A 88 -9.00 0.80 -3.67
C ALA A 88 -7.55 0.45 -4.05
N LEU A 89 -6.89 -0.40 -3.26
CA LEU A 89 -5.54 -0.89 -3.51
C LEU A 89 -5.48 -1.76 -4.78
N ALA A 90 -6.47 -2.63 -4.99
CA ALA A 90 -6.58 -3.42 -6.21
C ALA A 90 -6.78 -2.55 -7.46
N GLY A 91 -7.54 -1.46 -7.35
CA GLY A 91 -7.68 -0.46 -8.43
C GLY A 91 -6.35 0.23 -8.74
N ALA A 92 -5.62 0.67 -7.71
CA ALA A 92 -4.32 1.30 -7.86
C ALA A 92 -3.29 0.36 -8.50
N LEU A 93 -3.21 -0.90 -8.05
CA LEU A 93 -2.32 -1.90 -8.64
C LEU A 93 -2.58 -2.13 -10.12
N ARG A 94 -3.84 -2.13 -10.56
CA ARG A 94 -4.16 -2.39 -11.98
C ARG A 94 -4.02 -1.17 -12.88
N GLY A 95 -4.20 0.03 -12.33
CA GLY A 95 -4.51 1.21 -13.14
C GLY A 95 -3.61 2.43 -12.93
N ASP A 96 -2.78 2.48 -11.87
CA ASP A 96 -1.96 3.67 -11.66
C ASP A 96 -0.83 3.78 -12.70
N ALA A 97 -0.63 4.99 -13.21
CA ALA A 97 0.43 5.26 -14.18
C ALA A 97 1.84 5.09 -13.59
N ASP A 98 2.00 5.35 -12.29
CA ASP A 98 3.28 5.28 -11.59
C ASP A 98 3.56 3.89 -11.02
N GLU A 99 4.71 3.33 -11.36
CA GLU A 99 5.11 1.98 -10.91
C GLU A 99 5.31 1.88 -9.39
N GLY A 100 5.71 2.97 -8.73
CA GLY A 100 5.88 2.99 -7.28
C GLY A 100 4.53 2.96 -6.56
N VAL A 101 3.50 3.61 -7.11
CA VAL A 101 2.12 3.48 -6.58
C VAL A 101 1.65 2.04 -6.71
N ARG A 102 1.81 1.43 -7.89
CA ARG A 102 1.42 0.03 -8.13
C ARG A 102 2.18 -0.93 -7.21
N ALA A 103 3.49 -0.72 -7.02
CA ALA A 103 4.31 -1.55 -6.15
C ALA A 103 3.90 -1.44 -4.68
N ASN A 104 3.60 -0.22 -4.19
CA ASN A 104 3.10 -0.01 -2.84
C ASN A 104 1.70 -0.62 -2.66
N ALA A 105 0.84 -0.54 -3.68
CA ALA A 105 -0.48 -1.15 -3.65
C ALA A 105 -0.41 -2.68 -3.57
N ALA A 106 0.48 -3.31 -4.34
CA ALA A 106 0.73 -4.76 -4.25
C ALA A 106 1.21 -5.16 -2.84
N TRP A 107 2.20 -4.44 -2.29
CA TRP A 107 2.67 -4.68 -0.93
C TRP A 107 1.54 -4.53 0.10
N ALA A 108 0.77 -3.45 0.02
CA ALA A 108 -0.32 -3.16 0.94
C ALA A 108 -1.42 -4.23 0.90
N LEU A 109 -1.78 -4.75 -0.28
CA LEU A 109 -2.72 -5.87 -0.41
C LEU A 109 -2.25 -7.12 0.35
N GLY A 110 -0.95 -7.42 0.31
CA GLY A 110 -0.36 -8.50 1.11
C GLY A 110 -0.54 -8.30 2.61
N GLN A 111 -0.32 -7.08 3.10
CA GLN A 111 -0.50 -6.74 4.53
C GLN A 111 -1.94 -6.90 5.01
N THR A 112 -2.94 -6.84 4.12
CA THR A 112 -4.33 -7.04 4.53
C THR A 112 -4.67 -8.52 4.82
N GLU A 113 -3.85 -9.44 4.31
CA GLU A 113 -4.05 -10.90 4.34
C GLU A 113 -5.44 -11.34 3.80
N ARG A 114 -6.01 -10.54 2.89
CA ARG A 114 -7.34 -10.77 2.32
C ARG A 114 -7.27 -11.47 0.97
N SER A 115 -7.98 -12.60 0.87
CA SER A 115 -8.04 -13.38 -0.38
C SER A 115 -8.72 -12.63 -1.51
N GLU A 116 -9.55 -11.63 -1.20
CA GLU A 116 -10.16 -10.71 -2.16
C GLU A 116 -9.12 -9.96 -3.01
N GLY A 117 -7.88 -9.80 -2.52
CA GLY A 117 -6.77 -9.17 -3.23
C GLY A 117 -6.04 -10.09 -4.24
N ILE A 118 -6.22 -11.42 -4.15
CA ILE A 118 -5.43 -12.41 -4.92
C ILE A 118 -5.53 -12.17 -6.41
N GLY A 119 -6.74 -11.91 -6.94
CA GLY A 119 -6.92 -11.69 -8.37
C GLY A 119 -6.12 -10.49 -8.88
N ALA A 120 -6.11 -9.38 -8.12
CA ALA A 120 -5.35 -8.18 -8.51
C ALA A 120 -3.84 -8.42 -8.43
N LEU A 121 -3.39 -9.16 -7.42
CA LEU A 121 -1.99 -9.52 -7.26
C LEU A 121 -1.53 -10.49 -8.36
N ALA A 122 -2.35 -11.45 -8.76
CA ALA A 122 -2.05 -12.35 -9.87
C ALA A 122 -1.94 -11.56 -11.20
N ASP A 123 -2.87 -10.65 -11.47
CA ASP A 123 -2.82 -9.76 -12.64
C ASP A 123 -1.52 -8.94 -12.65
N GLY A 124 -1.15 -8.37 -11.50
CA GLY A 124 0.09 -7.59 -11.34
C GLY A 124 1.34 -8.44 -11.53
N LEU A 125 1.37 -9.66 -10.99
CA LEU A 125 2.49 -10.59 -11.13
C LEU A 125 2.67 -11.06 -12.58
N GLU A 126 1.61 -11.26 -13.35
CA GLU A 126 1.72 -11.77 -14.72
C GLU A 126 1.88 -10.66 -15.76
N GLY A 127 1.31 -9.47 -15.51
CA GLY A 127 1.12 -8.44 -16.52
C GLY A 127 1.92 -7.15 -16.34
N ASP A 128 2.48 -6.87 -15.16
CA ASP A 128 3.13 -5.56 -14.94
C ASP A 128 4.49 -5.46 -15.64
N GLY A 129 4.73 -4.33 -16.31
CA GLY A 129 6.00 -4.05 -17.00
C GLY A 129 7.17 -3.82 -16.04
N ALA A 130 6.92 -3.42 -14.80
CA ALA A 130 7.94 -3.14 -13.80
C ALA A 130 8.21 -4.38 -12.94
N ALA A 131 9.48 -4.80 -12.85
CA ALA A 131 9.86 -5.95 -12.05
C ALA A 131 9.54 -5.76 -10.55
N VAL A 132 9.66 -4.54 -10.03
CA VAL A 132 9.37 -4.22 -8.61
C VAL A 132 7.90 -4.50 -8.25
N VAL A 133 6.96 -4.22 -9.16
CA VAL A 133 5.54 -4.51 -8.94
C VAL A 133 5.32 -6.02 -8.91
N ARG A 134 5.90 -6.75 -9.87
CA ARG A 134 5.79 -8.22 -9.92
C ARG A 134 6.42 -8.89 -8.70
N ILE A 135 7.57 -8.40 -8.23
CA ILE A 135 8.20 -8.87 -6.99
C ILE A 135 7.24 -8.69 -5.81
N ASN A 136 6.73 -7.47 -5.59
CA ASN A 136 5.82 -7.19 -4.48
C ASN A 136 4.53 -8.02 -4.58
N ALA A 137 4.01 -8.24 -5.78
CA ALA A 137 2.85 -9.07 -6.00
C ALA A 137 3.09 -10.54 -5.63
N ALA A 138 4.23 -11.11 -6.02
CA ALA A 138 4.61 -12.47 -5.60
C ALA A 138 4.78 -12.59 -4.08
N TRP A 139 5.44 -11.61 -3.44
CA TRP A 139 5.57 -11.58 -1.98
C TRP A 139 4.21 -11.50 -1.28
N ALA A 140 3.32 -10.61 -1.74
CA ALA A 140 1.99 -10.45 -1.17
C ALA A 140 1.13 -11.71 -1.33
N LEU A 141 1.21 -12.40 -2.48
CA LEU A 141 0.54 -13.69 -2.67
C LEU A 141 1.04 -14.76 -1.70
N GLY A 142 2.34 -14.77 -1.39
CA GLY A 142 2.93 -15.64 -0.39
C GLY A 142 2.50 -15.30 1.05
N GLN A 143 2.26 -14.03 1.37
CA GLN A 143 1.75 -13.60 2.68
C GLN A 143 0.28 -13.98 2.91
N ILE A 144 -0.53 -13.97 1.84
CA ILE A 144 -1.95 -14.34 1.93
C ILE A 144 -2.13 -15.87 2.09
N GLU A 145 -1.11 -16.67 1.74
CA GLU A 145 -1.07 -18.12 1.97
C GLU A 145 -2.30 -18.87 1.43
N ASN A 146 -2.73 -18.51 0.23
CA ASN A 146 -3.92 -19.08 -0.39
C ASN A 146 -3.59 -19.84 -1.68
N ALA A 147 -4.11 -21.08 -1.79
CA ALA A 147 -3.90 -21.97 -2.92
C ALA A 147 -4.33 -21.40 -4.28
N ASP A 148 -5.25 -20.45 -4.32
CA ASP A 148 -5.68 -19.76 -5.55
C ASP A 148 -4.52 -18.99 -6.21
N ALA A 149 -3.46 -18.66 -5.47
CA ALA A 149 -2.25 -18.02 -5.99
C ALA A 149 -1.29 -18.97 -6.74
N ILE A 150 -1.41 -20.30 -6.52
CA ILE A 150 -0.46 -21.29 -7.05
C ILE A 150 -0.28 -21.20 -8.57
N PRO A 151 -1.33 -21.06 -9.41
CA PRO A 151 -1.15 -21.00 -10.86
C PRO A 151 -0.30 -19.83 -11.32
N ALA A 152 -0.53 -18.63 -10.77
CA ALA A 152 0.20 -17.42 -11.12
C ALA A 152 1.66 -17.50 -10.65
N LEU A 153 1.88 -17.95 -9.41
CA LEU A 153 3.22 -18.13 -8.84
C LEU A 153 4.04 -19.17 -9.60
N THR A 154 3.41 -20.28 -10.01
CA THR A 154 4.08 -21.33 -10.81
C THR A 154 4.51 -20.79 -12.17
N ARG A 155 3.66 -19.99 -12.83
CA ARG A 155 4.02 -19.36 -14.12
C ARG A 155 5.15 -18.36 -13.96
N ALA A 156 5.11 -17.52 -12.92
CA ALA A 156 6.19 -16.57 -12.62
C ALA A 156 7.52 -17.28 -12.33
N LEU A 157 7.50 -18.35 -11.52
CA LEU A 157 8.69 -19.16 -11.23
C LEU A 157 9.30 -19.77 -12.49
N ALA A 158 8.47 -20.25 -13.42
CA ALA A 158 8.94 -20.92 -14.64
C ALA A 158 9.49 -19.94 -15.68
N SER A 159 8.87 -18.77 -15.83
CA SER A 159 8.98 -17.98 -17.05
C SER A 159 9.25 -16.48 -16.86
N ASP A 160 9.24 -15.93 -15.64
CA ASP A 160 9.52 -14.50 -15.47
C ASP A 160 10.97 -14.17 -15.87
N GLY A 161 11.14 -13.07 -16.61
CA GLY A 161 12.44 -12.61 -17.08
C GLY A 161 13.37 -12.16 -15.94
N ASP A 162 12.81 -11.68 -14.84
CA ASP A 162 13.57 -11.17 -13.70
C ASP A 162 13.85 -12.29 -12.67
N PRO A 163 15.14 -12.59 -12.36
CA PRO A 163 15.48 -13.61 -11.36
C PRO A 163 14.92 -13.35 -9.95
N LEU A 164 14.73 -12.09 -9.55
CA LEU A 164 14.16 -11.75 -8.25
C LEU A 164 12.67 -12.05 -8.18
N VAL A 165 11.93 -11.87 -9.28
CA VAL A 165 10.52 -12.31 -9.38
C VAL A 165 10.43 -13.82 -9.23
N ARG A 166 11.28 -14.58 -9.95
CA ARG A 166 11.31 -16.05 -9.81
C ARG A 166 11.63 -16.50 -8.38
N LYS A 167 12.57 -15.81 -7.72
CA LYS A 167 12.91 -16.09 -6.31
C LYS A 167 11.75 -15.80 -5.36
N ALA A 168 11.06 -14.67 -5.55
CA ALA A 168 9.87 -14.32 -4.76
C ALA A 168 8.75 -15.34 -4.97
N ALA A 169 8.52 -15.78 -6.21
CA ALA A 169 7.54 -16.80 -6.53
C ALA A 169 7.87 -18.16 -5.90
N ALA A 170 9.14 -18.57 -5.89
CA ALA A 170 9.59 -19.79 -5.22
C ALA A 170 9.34 -19.73 -3.70
N TRP A 171 9.64 -18.59 -3.06
CA TRP A 171 9.36 -18.40 -1.64
C TRP A 171 7.86 -18.45 -1.35
N ALA A 172 7.04 -17.75 -2.13
CA ALA A 172 5.60 -17.69 -1.96
C ALA A 172 4.93 -19.07 -2.13
N LEU A 173 5.40 -19.88 -3.08
CA LEU A 173 4.94 -21.28 -3.23
C LEU A 173 5.28 -22.13 -2.00
N GLY A 174 6.40 -21.86 -1.33
CA GLY A 174 6.74 -22.50 -0.05
C GLY A 174 5.73 -22.17 1.04
N GLN A 175 5.39 -20.88 1.20
CA GLN A 175 4.40 -20.44 2.19
C GLN A 175 3.03 -21.09 1.99
N VAL A 176 2.53 -21.06 0.74
CA VAL A 176 1.23 -21.64 0.39
C VAL A 176 1.18 -23.17 0.56
N ALA A 177 2.34 -23.85 0.53
CA ALA A 177 2.41 -25.29 0.75
C ALA A 177 2.43 -25.67 2.25
N GLU A 178 2.76 -24.72 3.13
CA GLU A 178 2.87 -24.92 4.59
C GLU A 178 1.58 -24.53 5.36
N SER A 179 0.68 -23.77 4.73
CA SER A 179 -0.62 -23.33 5.26
C SER A 179 -1.70 -24.40 5.21
#